data_AF-A0A820KC53-F1
#
_entry.id   AF-A0A820KC53-F1
#
_cell.length_a   1.000
_cell.length_b   1.000
_cell.length_c   1.000
_cell.angle_alpha   90.00
_cell.angle_beta   90.00
_cell.angle_gamma   90.00
#
_symmetry.space_group_name_H-M   'P 1'
#
loop_
_entity.id
_entity.type
_entity.pdbx_description
1 polymer ?
#
loop_
_entity_poly.entity_id
_entity_poly.type
_entity_poly.pdbx_seq_one_letter_code
_entity_poly.pdbx_strand_id
1 'polypeptide(L)'
;MLTNPLPNDTVHIQSLTNARHFYDSCINETAIELEAINEIRSFINNELGGWPILQGSSWNPSSFNLSRLLLKLREYSHNILYGCSTSPDDRN
;
A
#
# COMPACT_ATOMS: atom_id res chain seq x y z
N MET A 1 -21.72 13.79 -2.59
CA MET A 1 -21.81 15.02 -3.42
C MET A 1 -20.44 15.28 -4.06
N LEU A 2 -20.16 14.64 -5.20
CA LEU A 2 -19.13 15.01 -6.20
C LEU A 2 -19.62 14.61 -7.61
N THR A 3 -20.94 14.53 -7.82
CA THR A 3 -21.57 14.00 -9.04
C THR A 3 -22.12 15.11 -9.93
N ASN A 4 -21.45 16.25 -9.99
CA ASN A 4 -21.73 17.23 -11.03
C ASN A 4 -20.52 17.27 -11.98
N PRO A 5 -20.70 16.88 -13.25
CA PRO A 5 -19.64 17.08 -14.23
C PRO A 5 -19.34 18.58 -14.31
N LEU A 6 -18.05 18.92 -14.34
CA LEU A 6 -17.63 20.30 -14.53
C LEU A 6 -18.14 20.74 -15.92
N PRO A 7 -18.69 21.97 -16.06
CA PRO A 7 -19.13 22.42 -17.36
C PRO A 7 -17.88 22.60 -18.24
N ASN A 8 -17.82 21.81 -19.32
CA ASN A 8 -16.79 21.78 -20.37
C ASN A 8 -15.62 20.80 -20.18
N ASP A 9 -15.93 19.49 -20.12
CA ASP A 9 -14.99 18.35 -20.17
C ASP A 9 -14.35 18.16 -21.58
N THR A 10 -13.71 19.20 -22.14
CA THR A 10 -12.90 19.07 -23.37
C THR A 10 -11.40 18.99 -23.10
N VAL A 11 -10.97 19.09 -21.84
CA VAL A 11 -9.56 18.94 -21.43
C VAL A 11 -9.41 17.67 -20.60
N HIS A 12 -8.79 16.65 -21.20
CA HIS A 12 -8.45 15.41 -20.50
C HIS A 12 -7.24 15.62 -19.59
N ILE A 13 -7.48 16.03 -18.34
CA ILE A 13 -6.43 16.20 -17.33
C ILE A 13 -6.26 14.88 -16.56
N GLN A 14 -5.25 14.10 -16.92
CA GLN A 14 -5.01 12.77 -16.32
C GLN A 14 -4.91 12.81 -14.79
N SER A 15 -4.32 13.85 -14.20
CA SER A 15 -4.20 13.99 -12.74
C SER A 15 -5.56 14.11 -12.06
N LEU A 16 -6.52 14.81 -12.68
CA LEU A 16 -7.87 14.95 -12.17
C LEU A 16 -8.64 13.62 -12.29
N THR A 17 -8.48 12.91 -13.40
CA THR A 17 -9.06 11.57 -13.59
C THR A 17 -8.52 10.59 -12.55
N ASN A 18 -7.19 10.58 -12.33
CA ASN A 18 -6.57 9.73 -11.30
C ASN A 18 -7.06 10.06 -9.90
N ALA A 19 -7.19 11.35 -9.56
CA ALA A 19 -7.71 11.78 -8.26
C ALA A 19 -9.16 11.33 -8.04
N ARG A 20 -9.99 11.40 -9.09
CA ARG A 20 -11.38 10.89 -9.05
C ARG A 20 -11.40 9.38 -8.83
N HIS A 21 -10.64 8.62 -9.63
CA HIS A 21 -10.58 7.15 -9.49
C HIS A 21 -10.08 6.73 -8.11
N PHE A 22 -9.07 7.42 -7.57
CA PHE A 22 -8.58 7.19 -6.22
C PHE A 22 -9.69 7.41 -5.19
N TYR A 23 -10.39 8.55 -5.26
CA TYR A 23 -11.51 8.84 -4.37
C TYR A 23 -12.62 7.78 -4.45
N ASP A 24 -13.04 7.43 -5.67
CA ASP A 24 -14.11 6.45 -5.89
C ASP A 24 -13.72 5.05 -5.37
N SER A 25 -12.43 4.68 -5.50
CA SER A 25 -11.92 3.41 -4.95
C SER A 25 -11.92 3.39 -3.42
N CYS A 26 -11.65 4.52 -2.76
CA CYS A 26 -11.61 4.60 -1.30
C CYS A 26 -13.01 4.63 -0.67
N ILE A 27 -14.01 5.21 -1.35
CA ILE A 27 -15.37 5.37 -0.80
C ILE A 27 -16.25 4.13 -1.04
N ASN A 28 -15.85 3.23 -1.93
CA ASN A 28 -16.58 2.01 -2.23
C ASN A 28 -16.30 0.93 -1.17
N GLU A 29 -16.89 1.10 0.01
CA GLU A 29 -16.72 0.19 1.16
C GLU A 29 -17.10 -1.25 0.83
N THR A 30 -18.16 -1.47 0.04
CA THR A 30 -18.61 -2.82 -0.34
C THR A 30 -17.55 -3.58 -1.12
N ALA A 31 -16.83 -2.92 -2.04
CA ALA A 31 -15.74 -3.55 -2.76
C ALA A 31 -14.56 -3.88 -1.83
N ILE A 32 -14.23 -2.97 -0.90
CA ILE A 32 -13.15 -3.15 0.07
C ILE A 32 -13.46 -4.35 0.98
N GLU A 33 -14.67 -4.45 1.53
CA GLU A 33 -15.06 -5.53 2.44
C GLU A 33 -15.02 -6.91 1.78
N LEU A 34 -15.30 -7.00 0.47
CA LEU A 34 -15.31 -8.27 -0.26
C LEU A 34 -13.90 -8.87 -0.39
N GLU A 35 -12.87 -8.05 -0.60
CA GLU A 35 -11.56 -8.53 -1.06
C GLU A 35 -10.38 -8.17 -0.14
N ALA A 36 -10.47 -7.11 0.66
CA ALA A 36 -9.31 -6.53 1.35
C ALA A 36 -8.52 -7.51 2.22
N ILE A 37 -9.20 -8.38 2.97
CA ILE A 37 -8.51 -9.31 3.87
C ILE A 37 -7.76 -10.41 3.12
N ASN A 38 -8.25 -10.80 1.94
CA ASN A 38 -7.63 -11.84 1.12
C ASN A 38 -6.40 -11.30 0.41
N GLU A 39 -6.48 -10.07 -0.10
CA GLU A 39 -5.33 -9.39 -0.71
C GLU A 39 -4.19 -9.21 0.28
N ILE A 40 -4.48 -8.67 1.47
CA ILE A 40 -3.48 -8.45 2.52
C ILE A 40 -2.86 -9.79 2.96
N ARG A 41 -3.67 -10.84 3.14
CA ARG A 41 -3.16 -12.16 3.51
C ARG A 41 -2.27 -12.76 2.43
N SER A 42 -2.65 -12.62 1.16
CA SER A 42 -1.83 -13.06 0.02
C SER A 42 -0.49 -12.32 -0.01
N PHE A 43 -0.53 -11.00 0.15
CA PHE A 43 0.67 -10.15 0.19
C PHE A 43 1.61 -10.54 1.33
N ILE A 44 1.09 -10.69 2.55
CA ILE A 44 1.90 -11.11 3.72
C ILE A 44 2.55 -12.48 3.46
N ASN A 45 1.79 -13.44 2.95
CA ASN A 45 2.29 -14.80 2.77
C ASN A 45 3.30 -14.93 1.63
N ASN A 46 3.03 -14.27 0.50
CA ASN A 46 3.79 -14.47 -0.74
C ASN A 46 4.96 -13.48 -0.89
N GLU A 47 4.77 -12.22 -0.49
CA GLU A 47 5.77 -11.17 -0.70
C GLU A 47 6.65 -10.93 0.54
N LEU A 48 6.06 -11.01 1.74
CA LEU A 48 6.78 -10.72 3.00
C LEU A 48 7.36 -11.97 3.68
N GLY A 49 7.04 -13.17 3.21
CA GLY A 49 7.51 -14.43 3.80
C GLY A 49 6.73 -14.86 5.05
N GLY A 50 5.50 -14.37 5.19
CA GLY A 50 4.57 -14.75 6.24
C GLY A 50 4.65 -13.91 7.51
N TRP A 51 3.72 -14.18 8.44
CA TRP A 51 3.67 -13.56 9.76
C TRP A 51 3.49 -14.65 10.82
N PRO A 52 4.48 -14.86 11.72
CA PRO A 52 4.44 -15.90 12.74
C PRO A 52 3.14 -15.98 13.55
N ILE A 53 2.56 -14.83 13.92
CA ILE A 53 1.34 -14.78 14.74
C ILE A 53 0.11 -15.30 13.97
N LEU A 54 0.05 -15.08 12.65
CA LEU A 54 -1.07 -15.50 11.82
C LEU A 54 -0.97 -16.97 11.39
N GLN A 55 0.24 -17.50 11.25
CA GLN A 55 0.49 -18.85 10.73
C GLN A 55 0.81 -19.87 11.83
N GLY A 56 1.16 -19.42 13.04
CA GLY A 56 1.45 -20.28 14.18
C GLY A 56 2.52 -21.32 13.85
N SER A 57 2.21 -22.59 14.11
CA SER A 57 3.11 -23.73 13.84
C SER A 57 3.41 -23.97 12.36
N SER A 58 2.60 -23.41 11.44
CA SER A 58 2.84 -23.54 10.00
C SER A 58 3.88 -22.55 9.48
N TRP A 59 4.27 -21.57 10.29
CA TRP A 59 5.34 -20.64 9.92
C TRP A 59 6.69 -21.33 10.05
N ASN A 60 7.53 -21.26 9.01
CA ASN A 60 8.86 -21.86 9.00
C ASN A 60 9.93 -20.83 9.43
N PRO A 61 10.50 -20.95 10.64
CA PRO A 61 11.53 -20.02 11.11
C PRO A 61 12.82 -20.09 10.31
N SER A 62 13.13 -21.28 9.75
CA SER A 62 14.39 -21.52 9.04
C SER A 62 14.48 -20.77 7.71
N SER A 63 13.34 -20.41 7.12
CA SER A 63 13.27 -19.61 5.89
C SER A 63 13.24 -18.10 6.14
N PHE A 64 13.17 -17.66 7.39
CA PHE A 64 13.03 -16.24 7.71
C PHE A 64 14.34 -15.48 7.50
N ASN A 65 14.26 -14.37 6.76
CA ASN A 65 15.37 -13.44 6.56
C ASN A 65 14.91 -12.01 6.86
N LEU A 66 15.35 -11.48 8.01
CA LEU A 66 14.99 -10.14 8.47
C LEU A 66 15.42 -9.06 7.48
N SER A 67 16.63 -9.14 6.91
CA SER A 67 17.12 -8.14 5.95
C SER A 67 16.26 -8.09 4.69
N ARG A 68 15.86 -9.24 4.16
CA ARG A 68 14.96 -9.33 3.00
C ARG A 68 13.58 -8.74 3.31
N LEU A 69 13.03 -9.03 4.48
CA LEU A 69 11.76 -8.45 4.94
C LEU A 69 11.85 -6.92 5.02
N LEU A 70 12.90 -6.40 5.67
CA LEU A 70 13.08 -4.95 5.83
C LEU A 70 13.26 -4.23 4.50
N LEU A 71 14.02 -4.82 3.56
CA LEU A 71 14.16 -4.28 2.21
C LEU A 71 12.81 -4.25 1.47
N LYS A 72 12.00 -5.30 1.60
CA LYS A 72 10.66 -5.34 1.00
C LYS A 72 9.71 -4.33 1.61
N LEU A 73 9.68 -4.22 2.94
CA LEU A 73 8.86 -3.22 3.62
C LEU A 73 9.27 -1.78 3.26
N ARG A 74 10.55 -1.55 2.92
CA ARG A 74 11.09 -0.24 2.49
C ARG A 74 10.38 0.31 1.25
N GLU A 75 9.91 -0.58 0.37
CA GLU A 75 9.19 -0.22 -0.85
C GLU A 75 7.81 0.40 -0.55
N TYR A 76 7.25 0.12 0.64
CA TYR A 76 5.91 0.55 1.06
C TYR A 76 5.92 1.61 2.16
N SER A 77 6.96 1.63 3.01
CA SER A 77 7.08 2.59 4.10
C SER A 77 8.52 3.04 4.32
N HIS A 78 8.69 4.34 4.56
CA HIS A 78 9.97 4.93 4.93
C HIS A 78 10.30 4.75 6.42
N ASN A 79 9.32 4.35 7.24
CA ASN A 79 9.39 4.23 8.69
C ASN A 79 9.01 2.80 9.11
N ILE A 80 10.00 1.95 9.32
CA ILE A 80 9.78 0.55 9.73
C ILE A 80 10.46 0.32 11.08
N LEU A 81 11.79 0.44 11.10
CA LEU A 81 12.60 0.42 12.32
C LEU A 81 13.24 1.78 12.59
N TYR A 82 13.77 2.38 11.53
CA TYR A 82 14.27 3.75 11.51
C TYR A 82 13.64 4.47 10.33
N GLY A 83 13.33 5.75 10.53
CA GLY A 83 12.92 6.63 9.44
C GLY A 83 14.14 6.94 8.59
N CYS A 84 14.03 6.71 7.28
CA CYS A 84 15.04 7.21 6.36
C CYS A 84 14.35 7.89 5.18
N SER A 85 14.61 9.17 5.04
CA SER A 85 14.07 10.01 3.98
C SER A 85 15.22 10.83 3.41
N THR A 86 15.02 11.29 2.18
CA THR A 86 15.91 12.25 1.55
C THR A 86 15.32 13.64 1.76
N SER A 87 16.12 14.55 2.29
CA SER A 87 15.80 15.97 2.42
C SER A 87 17.02 16.77 2.01
N PRO A 88 16.85 18.03 1.58
CA PRO A 88 17.99 18.93 1.40
C PRO A 88 18.86 18.95 2.65
N ASP A 89 20.17 19.12 2.47
CA ASP A 89 21.07 19.32 3.60
C ASP A 89 20.79 20.71 4.17
N ASP A 90 20.52 20.81 5.47
CA ASP A 90 20.27 22.10 6.12
C ASP A 90 21.49 23.03 6.04
N ARG A 91 22.68 22.48 5.78
CA ARG A 91 23.94 23.21 5.71
C ARG A 91 24.33 23.68 4.31
N ASN A 92 23.65 23.26 3.24
CA ASN A 92 24.01 23.59 1.85
C ASN A 92 22.80 23.68 0.91
#